data_AF-A0A4S4DMD4-F1
#
_entry.id   AF-A0A4S4DMD4-F1
#
_cell.length_a   1.000
_cell.length_b   1.000
_cell.length_c   1.000
_cell.angle_alpha   90.00
_cell.angle_beta   90.00
_cell.angle_gamma   90.00
#
_symmetry.space_group_name_H-M   'P 1'
#
loop_
_entity.id
_entity.type
_entity.pdbx_description
1 polymer ?
#
loop_
_entity_poly.entity_id
_entity_poly.type
_entity_poly.pdbx_seq_one_letter_code
_entity_poly.pdbx_strand_id
1 'polypeptide(L)'
;MEDDELHLSNKSAENDEYLLVLELSEDDPLFEKKKKLLEVNGFNLQGHVSLKNSSCPNWLNTTMKMLVQRARIICLDELELYFGGVDVNSSVEFDNPRIELEALHSILSLIDKTLSSGNHKITGLLQDLRNASIDMIQDLGDKIRLETRIVTNYSCDKERHLLQWGESSGVQTKLEVAYVEGAGRGVVAKEDLKVGDIALEIPVSIIISEELVHESDMFPILEKIDGVSSETILLLWSMKEKHNHHSKFKFYFDALPEVFNTGLSFGVNAIMALDGTLLLEEIVQAKEHLRTQYDELFPALCNDHPDIFPVELYTWEQFLWACELWYSNGMKVMFTGGKLQTCLVPIAGFLNHSVCPHVLHFGKVDSATNSLKFPLSRPCNAGEQCYLSYGKFSSSHLVTFYGFLPQGDNPYDVIPLELDATITDCSEDNCPMSNWTNHMVRGTWLSKNHGMFHYGLPPPLLDHFRRAQSPMFQNNIHEKLEIELEVLEDLRSTFEDMLETLGETNLDDSTSWDVKLAMEFKDRQIMIVSSIVTSCYSGCKLVEYELSQVVINLSFSDPNGGGLSSSLSVLQEAQWMKYIGSL
;
A
#
# COMPACT_ATOMS: atom_id res chain seq x y z
N MET A 1 -21.34 -8.29 1.05
CA MET A 1 -20.79 -9.62 0.75
C MET A 1 -20.68 -10.33 2.08
N GLU A 2 -21.44 -11.42 2.17
CA GLU A 2 -21.71 -12.17 3.38
C GLU A 2 -20.43 -12.84 3.89
N ASP A 3 -20.37 -13.03 5.21
CA ASP A 3 -19.25 -13.65 5.91
C ASP A 3 -18.92 -15.03 5.28
N ASP A 4 -17.70 -15.18 4.76
CA ASP A 4 -17.16 -16.48 4.34
C ASP A 4 -17.17 -17.45 5.53
N GLU A 5 -18.10 -18.40 5.50
CA GLU A 5 -18.16 -19.54 6.42
C GLU A 5 -16.95 -20.45 6.16
N LEU A 6 -15.90 -20.29 6.95
CA LEU A 6 -14.81 -21.26 7.08
C LEU A 6 -15.38 -22.59 7.61
N HIS A 7 -15.65 -23.54 6.72
CA HIS A 7 -16.18 -24.84 7.09
C HIS A 7 -15.08 -25.76 7.66
N LEU A 8 -15.26 -26.18 8.92
CA LEU A 8 -14.57 -27.33 9.49
C LEU A 8 -15.04 -28.62 8.80
N SER A 9 -14.23 -29.14 7.88
CA SER A 9 -14.38 -30.52 7.38
C SER A 9 -13.81 -31.50 8.42
N ASN A 10 -14.70 -32.11 9.22
CA ASN A 10 -14.38 -33.25 10.08
C ASN A 10 -14.71 -34.56 9.33
N LYS A 11 -13.68 -35.31 8.87
CA LYS A 11 -13.68 -36.78 8.79
C LYS A 11 -12.37 -37.35 8.23
N SER A 12 -11.52 -37.88 9.09
CA SER A 12 -11.06 -39.28 8.97
C SER A 12 -10.79 -39.82 10.38
N ALA A 13 -11.39 -40.95 10.71
CA ALA A 13 -11.48 -41.47 12.08
C ALA A 13 -10.24 -42.27 12.53
N GLU A 14 -9.06 -42.06 11.93
CA GLU A 14 -7.87 -42.87 12.23
C GLU A 14 -6.55 -42.09 12.36
N ASN A 15 -6.52 -40.76 12.21
CA ASN A 15 -5.31 -39.96 12.45
C ASN A 15 -5.65 -38.71 13.27
N ASP A 16 -4.93 -38.47 14.37
CA ASP A 16 -4.95 -37.22 15.17
C ASP A 16 -4.34 -36.04 14.37
N GLU A 17 -4.84 -35.79 13.17
CA GLU A 17 -4.41 -34.70 12.29
C GLU A 17 -5.51 -33.64 12.20
N TYR A 18 -5.22 -32.45 12.72
CA TYR A 18 -6.09 -31.28 12.58
C TYR A 18 -5.60 -30.42 11.43
N LEU A 19 -6.51 -29.76 10.71
CA LEU A 19 -6.17 -28.94 9.55
C LEU A 19 -6.54 -27.49 9.82
N LEU A 20 -5.56 -26.58 9.73
CA LEU A 20 -5.82 -25.15 9.56
C LEU A 20 -6.00 -24.88 8.08
N VAL A 21 -7.00 -24.08 7.73
CA VAL A 21 -7.35 -23.82 6.34
C VAL A 21 -7.19 -22.34 6.06
N LEU A 22 -6.14 -22.01 5.30
CA LEU A 22 -5.93 -20.67 4.72
C LEU A 22 -6.34 -20.73 3.25
N GLU A 23 -7.60 -20.44 2.97
CA GLU A 23 -8.14 -20.46 1.60
C GLU A 23 -7.82 -19.17 0.84
N LEU A 24 -7.56 -19.33 -0.46
CA LEU A 24 -7.55 -18.23 -1.41
C LEU A 24 -8.99 -18.07 -1.91
N SER A 25 -9.60 -16.90 -1.71
CA SER A 25 -10.97 -16.63 -2.13
C SER A 25 -11.11 -16.68 -3.65
N GLU A 26 -12.14 -17.38 -4.16
CA GLU A 26 -12.44 -17.44 -5.60
C GLU A 26 -12.86 -16.08 -6.18
N ASP A 27 -13.32 -15.17 -5.34
CA ASP A 27 -13.69 -13.79 -5.72
C ASP A 27 -12.47 -12.84 -5.80
N ASP A 28 -11.26 -13.33 -5.50
CA ASP A 28 -10.04 -12.52 -5.62
C ASP A 28 -9.77 -12.17 -7.10
N PRO A 29 -9.65 -10.88 -7.46
CA PRO A 29 -9.43 -10.48 -8.86
C PRO A 29 -8.11 -11.01 -9.44
N LEU A 30 -7.18 -11.42 -8.58
CA LEU A 30 -5.87 -11.99 -8.92
C LEU A 30 -5.82 -13.51 -8.66
N PHE A 31 -6.98 -14.16 -8.46
CA PHE A 31 -7.11 -15.57 -8.09
C PHE A 31 -6.22 -16.48 -8.93
N GLU A 32 -6.34 -16.45 -10.26
CA GLU A 32 -5.57 -17.35 -11.15
C GLU A 32 -4.05 -17.15 -11.04
N LYS A 33 -3.59 -15.89 -10.89
CA LYS A 33 -2.16 -15.59 -10.72
C LYS A 33 -1.64 -16.13 -9.37
N LYS A 34 -2.38 -15.88 -8.28
CA LYS A 34 -2.02 -16.33 -6.93
C LYS A 34 -2.11 -17.86 -6.79
N LYS A 35 -3.14 -18.47 -7.37
CA LYS A 35 -3.34 -19.93 -7.42
C LYS A 35 -2.16 -20.64 -8.06
N LYS A 36 -1.71 -20.17 -9.23
CA LYS A 36 -0.53 -20.70 -9.90
C LYS A 36 0.72 -20.54 -9.05
N LEU A 37 0.90 -19.39 -8.38
CA LEU A 37 2.04 -19.18 -7.48
C LEU A 37 2.01 -20.14 -6.28
N LEU A 38 0.84 -20.44 -5.71
CA LEU A 38 0.67 -21.45 -4.67
C LEU A 38 1.05 -22.85 -5.16
N GLU A 39 0.61 -23.26 -6.36
CA GLU A 39 0.93 -24.55 -6.97
C GLU A 39 2.43 -24.72 -7.20
N VAL A 40 3.06 -23.68 -7.76
CA VAL A 40 4.51 -23.62 -8.02
C VAL A 40 5.32 -23.76 -6.73
N ASN A 41 4.86 -23.16 -5.63
CA ASN A 41 5.48 -23.28 -4.30
C ASN A 41 5.10 -24.58 -3.56
N GLY A 42 4.42 -25.52 -4.23
CA GLY A 42 4.08 -26.83 -3.67
C GLY A 42 2.95 -26.80 -2.62
N PHE A 43 2.16 -25.72 -2.56
CA PHE A 43 1.03 -25.64 -1.64
C PHE A 43 -0.22 -26.35 -2.20
N ASN A 44 -0.96 -27.03 -1.32
CA ASN A 44 -2.29 -27.55 -1.67
C ASN A 44 -3.27 -26.39 -1.91
N LEU A 45 -4.03 -26.47 -3.00
CA LEU A 45 -5.10 -25.51 -3.34
C LEU A 45 -6.18 -25.42 -2.26
N GLN A 46 -6.51 -26.53 -1.61
CA GLN A 46 -7.48 -26.59 -0.50
C GLN A 46 -7.00 -25.86 0.77
N GLY A 47 -5.75 -25.39 0.80
CA GLY A 47 -5.22 -24.59 1.91
C GLY A 47 -5.03 -25.28 3.23
N HIS A 48 -5.11 -26.61 3.24
CA HIS A 48 -4.93 -27.43 4.43
C HIS A 48 -3.47 -27.44 4.89
N VAL A 49 -3.25 -27.00 6.13
CA VAL A 49 -1.99 -27.13 6.86
C VAL A 49 -2.21 -28.07 8.04
N SER A 50 -1.54 -29.23 8.03
CA SER A 50 -1.70 -30.24 9.08
C SER A 50 -0.99 -29.84 10.37
N LEU A 51 -1.76 -29.73 11.45
CA LEU A 51 -1.28 -29.67 12.83
C LEU A 51 -1.11 -31.10 13.32
N LYS A 52 0.13 -31.58 13.33
CA LYS A 52 0.48 -32.87 13.94
C LYS A 52 1.08 -32.61 15.32
N ASN A 53 0.62 -33.35 16.32
CA ASN A 53 1.22 -33.38 17.65
C ASN A 53 2.55 -34.16 17.54
N SER A 54 3.56 -33.54 16.91
CA SER A 54 4.78 -34.22 16.54
C SER A 54 5.80 -34.13 17.68
N SER A 55 6.53 -35.22 17.92
CA SER A 55 7.70 -35.27 18.79
C SER A 55 8.93 -34.54 18.22
N CYS A 56 8.78 -33.79 17.11
CA CYS A 56 9.85 -33.04 16.47
C CYS A 56 10.05 -31.68 17.18
N PRO A 57 11.27 -31.36 17.66
CA PRO A 57 11.56 -30.11 18.35
C PRO A 57 11.27 -28.83 17.53
N ASN A 58 11.25 -28.93 16.20
CA ASN A 58 11.13 -27.79 15.29
C ASN A 58 9.75 -27.65 14.63
N TRP A 59 8.75 -28.44 15.06
CA TRP A 59 7.44 -28.48 14.38
C TRP A 59 6.80 -27.10 14.27
N LEU A 60 6.84 -26.30 15.34
CA LEU A 60 6.24 -24.96 15.39
C LEU A 60 6.83 -24.05 14.32
N ASN A 61 8.16 -24.02 14.20
CA ASN A 61 8.87 -23.20 13.22
C ASN A 61 8.56 -23.66 11.79
N THR A 62 8.55 -24.97 11.54
CA THR A 62 8.19 -25.50 10.21
C THR A 62 6.75 -25.17 9.83
N THR A 63 5.79 -25.39 10.73
CA THR A 63 4.38 -25.07 10.48
C THR A 63 4.18 -23.57 10.30
N MET A 64 4.81 -22.74 11.14
CA MET A 64 4.70 -21.29 11.04
C MET A 64 5.27 -20.76 9.73
N LYS A 65 6.45 -21.24 9.30
CA LYS A 65 7.02 -20.90 8.00
C LYS A 65 6.08 -21.24 6.84
N MET A 66 5.45 -22.42 6.86
CA MET A 66 4.48 -22.81 5.84
C MET A 66 3.24 -21.90 5.84
N LEU A 67 2.69 -21.59 7.02
CA LEU A 67 1.53 -20.70 7.16
C LEU A 67 1.85 -19.31 6.63
N VAL A 68 2.99 -18.74 7.03
CA VAL A 68 3.44 -17.40 6.63
C VAL A 68 3.69 -17.33 5.12
N GLN A 69 4.42 -18.30 4.54
CA GLN A 69 4.66 -18.32 3.09
C GLN A 69 3.36 -18.39 2.30
N ARG A 70 2.41 -19.23 2.73
CA ARG A 70 1.10 -19.31 2.08
C ARG A 70 0.30 -18.02 2.25
N ALA A 71 0.23 -17.47 3.46
CA ALA A 71 -0.51 -16.24 3.76
C ALA A 71 0.05 -15.04 2.98
N ARG A 72 1.38 -14.93 2.84
CA ARG A 72 2.03 -13.92 1.99
C ARG A 72 1.50 -13.95 0.56
N ILE A 73 1.47 -15.13 -0.07
CA ILE A 73 0.98 -15.31 -1.45
C ILE A 73 -0.49 -14.88 -1.56
N ILE A 74 -1.33 -15.24 -0.60
CA ILE A 74 -2.74 -14.85 -0.56
C ILE A 74 -2.89 -13.32 -0.46
N CYS A 75 -2.04 -12.67 0.35
CA CYS A 75 -2.06 -11.23 0.59
C CYS A 75 -1.40 -10.37 -0.50
N LEU A 76 -0.80 -10.97 -1.55
CA LEU A 76 -0.16 -10.20 -2.63
C LEU A 76 -1.18 -9.30 -3.35
N ASP A 77 -0.74 -8.10 -3.71
CA ASP A 77 -1.47 -7.24 -4.63
C ASP A 77 -0.86 -7.30 -6.04
N GLU A 78 -1.47 -6.57 -6.97
CA GLU A 78 -1.07 -6.58 -8.38
C GLU A 78 0.38 -6.11 -8.57
N LEU A 79 0.80 -5.09 -7.82
CA LEU A 79 2.15 -4.55 -7.89
C LEU A 79 3.17 -5.58 -7.43
N GLU A 80 2.93 -6.23 -6.30
CA GLU A 80 3.89 -7.19 -5.76
C GLU A 80 3.93 -8.49 -6.59
N LEU A 81 2.85 -8.84 -7.29
CA LEU A 81 2.88 -9.88 -8.32
C LEU A 81 3.68 -9.47 -9.56
N TYR A 82 3.58 -8.21 -9.99
CA TYR A 82 4.32 -7.69 -11.13
C TYR A 82 5.83 -7.67 -10.87
N PHE A 83 6.27 -7.17 -9.70
CA PHE A 83 7.68 -7.05 -9.37
C PHE A 83 8.30 -8.30 -8.75
N GLY A 84 7.52 -9.12 -8.02
CA GLY A 84 8.01 -10.31 -7.32
C GLY A 84 8.37 -11.49 -8.23
N GLY A 85 7.85 -11.51 -9.47
CA GLY A 85 8.08 -12.61 -10.41
C GLY A 85 7.43 -13.94 -9.98
N VAL A 86 7.62 -14.99 -10.80
CA VAL A 86 7.09 -16.36 -10.56
C VAL A 86 8.20 -17.33 -10.13
N ASP A 87 9.38 -16.82 -9.81
CA ASP A 87 10.57 -17.66 -9.84
C ASP A 87 10.60 -18.69 -8.70
N VAL A 88 10.44 -19.95 -9.11
CA VAL A 88 10.01 -21.15 -8.38
C VAL A 88 10.91 -21.53 -7.19
N ASN A 89 12.09 -20.91 -7.07
CA ASN A 89 13.12 -21.32 -6.12
C ASN A 89 13.64 -20.22 -5.21
N SER A 90 13.18 -18.97 -5.36
CA SER A 90 13.48 -17.97 -4.35
C SER A 90 12.48 -18.17 -3.20
N SER A 91 12.98 -18.42 -2.00
CA SER A 91 12.18 -18.22 -0.80
C SER A 91 11.77 -16.76 -0.79
N VAL A 92 10.62 -16.42 -1.37
CA VAL A 92 10.20 -15.02 -1.55
C VAL A 92 9.88 -14.46 -0.16
N GLU A 93 10.91 -13.95 0.49
CA GLU A 93 10.78 -13.02 1.59
C GLU A 93 10.39 -11.68 0.96
N PHE A 94 9.09 -11.44 0.89
CA PHE A 94 8.55 -10.14 0.52
C PHE A 94 8.97 -9.14 1.61
N ASP A 95 9.75 -8.12 1.23
CA ASP A 95 10.20 -7.07 2.15
C ASP A 95 9.15 -5.99 2.39
N ASN A 96 7.98 -6.08 1.75
CA ASN A 96 6.88 -5.18 2.02
C ASN A 96 6.33 -5.46 3.43
N PRO A 97 6.62 -4.59 4.43
CA PRO A 97 6.26 -4.85 5.82
C PRO A 97 4.74 -4.91 6.01
N ARG A 98 3.98 -4.28 5.11
CA ARG A 98 2.53 -4.33 5.13
C ARG A 98 2.02 -5.71 4.76
N ILE A 99 2.51 -6.33 3.68
CA ILE A 99 2.10 -7.70 3.31
C ILE A 99 2.44 -8.68 4.42
N GLU A 100 3.63 -8.53 5.01
CA GLU A 100 4.03 -9.36 6.15
C GLU A 100 3.06 -9.22 7.31
N LEU A 101 2.69 -7.99 7.67
CA LEU A 101 1.75 -7.73 8.74
C LEU A 101 0.34 -8.27 8.42
N GLU A 102 -0.14 -8.09 7.19
CA GLU A 102 -1.44 -8.60 6.71
C GLU A 102 -1.48 -10.14 6.75
N ALA A 103 -0.39 -10.79 6.35
CA ALA A 103 -0.25 -12.25 6.36
C ALA A 103 -0.25 -12.81 7.79
N LEU A 104 0.54 -12.22 8.69
CA LEU A 104 0.59 -12.61 10.10
C LEU A 104 -0.75 -12.36 10.80
N HIS A 105 -1.43 -11.24 10.49
CA HIS A 105 -2.75 -10.96 11.04
C HIS A 105 -3.82 -11.94 10.54
N SER A 106 -3.77 -12.33 9.27
CA SER A 106 -4.67 -13.34 8.69
C SER A 106 -4.50 -14.70 9.39
N ILE A 107 -3.27 -15.11 9.68
CA ILE A 107 -2.97 -16.31 10.47
C ILE A 107 -3.53 -16.17 11.90
N LEU A 108 -3.29 -15.04 12.56
CA LEU A 108 -3.76 -14.80 13.92
C LEU A 108 -5.29 -14.84 14.01
N SER A 109 -5.98 -14.20 13.07
CA SER A 109 -7.44 -14.18 12.96
C SER A 109 -8.01 -15.60 12.77
N LEU A 110 -7.38 -16.41 11.90
CA LEU A 110 -7.77 -17.81 11.72
C LEU A 110 -7.62 -18.63 13.01
N ILE A 111 -6.51 -18.45 13.72
CA ILE A 111 -6.23 -19.15 14.98
C ILE A 111 -7.25 -18.74 16.05
N ASP A 112 -7.55 -17.44 16.18
CA ASP A 112 -8.47 -16.90 17.19
C ASP A 112 -9.92 -17.35 16.93
N LYS A 113 -10.36 -17.39 15.67
CA LYS A 113 -11.64 -18.00 15.28
C LYS A 113 -11.70 -19.47 15.66
N THR A 114 -10.63 -20.22 15.39
CA THR A 114 -10.54 -21.66 15.70
C THR A 114 -10.54 -21.93 17.21
N LEU A 115 -9.82 -21.12 18.00
CA LEU A 115 -9.81 -21.19 19.47
C LEU A 115 -11.21 -20.93 20.05
N SER A 116 -11.93 -19.95 19.50
CA SER A 116 -13.28 -19.59 19.92
C SER A 116 -14.30 -20.71 19.67
N SER A 117 -14.06 -21.59 18.70
CA SER A 117 -14.93 -22.75 18.38
C SER A 117 -14.92 -23.88 19.43
N GLY A 118 -14.01 -23.84 20.43
CA GLY A 118 -14.06 -24.71 21.62
C GLY A 118 -13.41 -26.10 21.49
N ASN A 119 -12.52 -26.33 20.54
CA ASN A 119 -11.85 -27.65 20.39
C ASN A 119 -10.67 -27.85 21.36
N HIS A 120 -10.94 -28.48 22.51
CA HIS A 120 -9.98 -28.66 23.61
C HIS A 120 -8.74 -29.51 23.31
N LYS A 121 -8.73 -30.34 22.24
CA LYS A 121 -7.61 -31.27 21.96
C LYS A 121 -6.38 -30.59 21.36
N ILE A 122 -6.56 -29.44 20.69
CA ILE A 122 -5.48 -28.70 20.01
C ILE A 122 -5.23 -27.31 20.59
N THR A 123 -5.93 -26.94 21.66
CA THR A 123 -5.84 -25.60 22.26
C THR A 123 -4.40 -25.22 22.61
N GLY A 124 -3.58 -26.17 23.11
CA GLY A 124 -2.16 -25.92 23.37
C GLY A 124 -1.37 -25.57 22.11
N LEU A 125 -1.49 -26.37 21.06
CA LEU A 125 -0.81 -26.14 19.78
C LEU A 125 -1.24 -24.82 19.12
N LEU A 126 -2.53 -24.52 19.17
CA LEU A 126 -3.08 -23.26 18.65
C LEU A 126 -2.56 -22.07 19.46
N GLN A 127 -2.44 -22.19 20.78
CA GLN A 127 -1.87 -21.13 21.62
C GLN A 127 -0.39 -20.91 21.33
N ASP A 128 0.39 -21.98 21.11
CA ASP A 128 1.81 -21.88 20.72
C ASP A 128 1.96 -21.15 19.37
N LEU A 129 1.12 -21.51 18.38
CA LEU A 129 1.08 -20.80 17.09
C LEU A 129 0.64 -19.34 17.24
N ARG A 130 -0.37 -19.08 18.07
CA ARG A 130 -0.85 -17.72 18.36
C ARG A 130 0.26 -16.86 18.93
N ASN A 131 1.00 -17.39 19.91
CA ASN A 131 2.12 -16.68 20.54
C ASN A 131 3.24 -16.44 19.52
N ALA A 132 3.61 -17.45 18.73
CA ALA A 132 4.61 -17.28 17.67
C ALA A 132 4.21 -16.23 16.64
N SER A 133 2.93 -16.16 16.23
CA SER A 133 2.44 -15.08 15.35
C SER A 133 2.57 -13.70 15.99
N ILE A 134 2.23 -13.57 17.28
CA ILE A 134 2.36 -12.29 18.00
C ILE A 134 3.83 -11.87 18.13
N ASP A 135 4.71 -12.80 18.46
CA ASP A 135 6.16 -12.55 18.55
C ASP A 135 6.71 -12.07 17.19
N MET A 136 6.30 -12.71 16.08
CA MET A 136 6.68 -12.27 14.73
C MET A 136 6.14 -10.87 14.38
N ILE A 137 4.90 -10.55 14.79
CA ILE A 137 4.32 -9.22 14.59
C ILE A 137 5.08 -8.18 15.41
N GLN A 138 5.48 -8.51 16.64
CA GLN A 138 6.26 -7.64 17.50
C GLN A 138 7.65 -7.39 16.92
N ASP A 139 8.35 -8.45 16.50
CA ASP A 139 9.66 -8.35 15.85
C ASP A 139 9.61 -7.49 14.57
N LEU A 140 8.53 -7.62 13.79
CA LEU A 140 8.29 -6.79 12.61
C LEU A 140 8.09 -5.32 13.02
N GLY A 141 7.23 -5.07 14.01
CA GLY A 141 6.96 -3.74 14.55
C GLY A 141 8.20 -3.03 15.08
N ASP A 142 9.09 -3.75 15.78
CA ASP A 142 10.33 -3.21 16.32
C ASP A 142 11.33 -2.83 15.21
N LYS A 143 11.37 -3.57 14.10
CA LYS A 143 12.26 -3.26 12.95
C LYS A 143 11.86 -2.01 12.19
N ILE A 144 10.56 -1.69 12.16
CA ILE A 144 9.99 -0.61 11.35
C ILE A 144 9.50 0.57 12.19
N ARG A 145 9.79 0.56 13.50
CA ARG A 145 9.34 1.59 14.43
C ARG A 145 9.89 2.95 14.04
N LEU A 146 9.01 3.94 13.95
CA LEU A 146 9.37 5.33 13.67
C LEU A 146 9.57 6.09 14.99
N GLU A 147 10.58 6.95 15.03
CA GLU A 147 10.81 7.82 16.19
C GLU A 147 9.71 8.87 16.28
N THR A 148 8.96 8.89 17.40
CA THR A 148 7.93 9.89 17.64
C THR A 148 8.53 11.09 18.37
N ARG A 149 8.47 12.28 17.76
CA ARG A 149 8.92 13.54 18.36
C ARG A 149 7.76 14.50 18.53
N ILE A 150 7.40 14.78 19.78
CA ILE A 150 6.29 15.68 20.13
C ILE A 150 6.81 17.12 20.21
N VAL A 151 6.15 18.03 19.49
CA VAL A 151 6.45 19.47 19.53
C VAL A 151 5.65 20.12 20.64
N THR A 152 6.31 20.46 21.75
CA THR A 152 5.67 20.97 22.97
C THR A 152 5.18 22.42 22.88
N ASN A 153 5.68 23.20 21.91
CA ASN A 153 5.35 24.62 21.75
C ASN A 153 4.03 24.87 20.98
N TYR A 154 3.42 23.83 20.40
CA TYR A 154 2.17 23.96 19.66
C TYR A 154 0.97 23.64 20.58
N SER A 155 -0.04 24.52 20.60
CA SER A 155 -1.25 24.26 21.38
C SER A 155 -2.27 23.44 20.59
N CYS A 156 -2.60 22.24 21.08
CA CYS A 156 -3.67 21.39 20.54
C CYS A 156 -5.02 21.62 21.26
N ASP A 157 -5.35 22.86 21.68
CA ASP A 157 -6.53 23.11 22.51
C ASP A 157 -7.84 22.75 21.80
N LYS A 158 -7.96 23.07 20.51
CA LYS A 158 -9.16 22.78 19.71
C LYS A 158 -9.35 21.27 19.56
N GLU A 159 -8.27 20.55 19.30
CA GLU A 159 -8.28 19.11 19.13
C GLU A 159 -8.56 18.38 20.45
N ARG A 160 -8.04 18.90 21.58
CA ARG A 160 -8.38 18.40 22.92
C ARG A 160 -9.86 18.62 23.24
N HIS A 161 -10.43 19.78 22.89
CA HIS A 161 -11.86 20.01 23.04
C HIS A 161 -12.70 19.06 22.18
N LEU A 162 -12.26 18.78 20.94
CA LEU A 162 -12.90 17.77 20.10
C LEU A 162 -12.85 16.38 20.75
N LEU A 163 -11.70 15.98 21.29
CA LEU A 163 -11.56 14.69 21.99
C LEU A 163 -12.49 14.61 23.20
N GLN A 164 -12.53 15.66 24.04
CA GLN A 164 -13.42 15.74 25.21
C GLN A 164 -14.90 15.68 24.82
N TRP A 165 -15.28 16.38 23.75
CA TRP A 165 -16.64 16.30 23.20
C TRP A 165 -16.98 14.88 22.74
N GLY A 166 -16.05 14.21 22.05
CA GLY A 166 -16.24 12.82 21.63
C GLY A 166 -16.39 11.88 22.83
N GLU A 167 -15.54 11.99 23.85
CA GLU A 167 -15.64 11.20 25.09
C GLU A 167 -17.00 11.41 25.77
N SER A 168 -17.49 12.65 25.84
CA SER A 168 -18.83 12.97 26.36
C SER A 168 -19.97 12.40 25.51
N SER A 169 -19.70 12.13 24.22
CA SER A 169 -20.62 11.53 23.26
C SER A 169 -20.46 10.01 23.14
N GLY A 170 -19.65 9.38 24.00
CA GLY A 170 -19.49 7.92 24.09
C GLY A 170 -18.27 7.35 23.36
N VAL A 171 -17.36 8.18 22.84
CA VAL A 171 -16.08 7.71 22.30
C VAL A 171 -15.23 7.12 23.42
N GLN A 172 -14.66 5.95 23.16
CA GLN A 172 -13.64 5.35 24.02
C GLN A 172 -12.31 5.43 23.30
N THR A 173 -11.29 5.97 23.97
CA THR A 173 -9.98 6.20 23.37
C THR A 173 -8.85 5.90 24.34
N LYS A 174 -7.89 5.11 23.88
CA LYS A 174 -6.60 4.88 24.55
C LYS A 174 -5.51 5.79 24.01
N LEU A 175 -5.89 6.76 23.19
CA LEU A 175 -5.01 7.69 22.51
C LEU A 175 -5.23 9.12 23.02
N GLU A 176 -4.19 9.93 22.99
CA GLU A 176 -4.24 11.38 23.25
C GLU A 176 -3.75 12.16 22.04
N VAL A 177 -4.29 13.36 21.83
CA VAL A 177 -3.88 14.23 20.72
C VAL A 177 -2.56 14.91 21.05
N ALA A 178 -1.65 14.91 20.09
CA ALA A 178 -0.37 15.61 20.14
C ALA A 178 -0.06 16.31 18.82
N TYR A 179 0.88 17.25 18.85
CA TYR A 179 1.51 17.76 17.64
C TYR A 179 2.83 17.02 17.43
N VAL A 180 2.93 16.25 16.35
CA VAL A 180 4.09 15.43 16.01
C VAL A 180 4.91 16.12 14.93
N GLU A 181 6.23 16.18 15.13
CA GLU A 181 7.18 16.73 14.15
C GLU A 181 7.01 16.00 12.80
N GLY A 182 6.95 16.77 11.70
CA GLY A 182 6.75 16.25 10.35
C GLY A 182 5.32 15.81 9.99
N ALA A 183 4.51 15.35 10.95
CA ALA A 183 3.15 14.87 10.70
C ALA A 183 2.05 15.88 11.07
N GLY A 184 2.37 16.93 11.84
CA GLY A 184 1.40 17.90 12.30
C GLY A 184 0.54 17.35 13.44
N ARG A 185 -0.78 17.52 13.37
CA ARG A 185 -1.70 16.97 14.38
C ARG A 185 -1.72 15.45 14.27
N GLY A 186 -1.60 14.76 15.39
CA GLY A 186 -1.59 13.31 15.45
C GLY A 186 -2.14 12.78 16.77
N VAL A 187 -2.10 11.47 16.94
CA VAL A 187 -2.46 10.80 18.19
C VAL A 187 -1.35 9.88 18.66
N VAL A 188 -1.09 9.88 19.96
CA VAL A 188 -0.11 9.01 20.62
C VAL A 188 -0.79 8.09 21.62
N ALA A 189 -0.23 6.90 21.85
CA ALA A 189 -0.79 5.96 22.81
C ALA A 189 -0.56 6.41 24.25
N LYS A 190 -1.60 6.37 25.09
CA LYS A 190 -1.53 6.72 26.53
C LYS A 190 -0.87 5.61 27.37
N GLU A 191 -0.89 4.39 26.86
CA GLU A 191 -0.41 3.16 27.51
C GLU A 191 0.14 2.21 26.44
N ASP A 192 0.85 1.16 26.86
CA ASP A 192 1.29 0.12 25.94
C ASP A 192 0.08 -0.69 25.45
N LEU A 193 -0.12 -0.71 24.14
CA LEU A 193 -1.22 -1.39 23.47
C LEU A 193 -0.72 -2.61 22.71
N LYS A 194 -1.45 -3.72 22.82
CA LYS A 194 -1.12 -5.01 22.23
C LYS A 194 -1.91 -5.26 20.95
N VAL A 195 -1.48 -6.26 20.18
CA VAL A 195 -2.24 -6.76 19.03
C VAL A 195 -3.66 -7.16 19.47
N GLY A 196 -4.66 -6.63 18.76
CA GLY A 196 -6.08 -6.83 19.04
C GLY A 196 -6.70 -5.82 20.02
N ASP A 197 -5.91 -5.01 20.72
CA ASP A 197 -6.46 -3.94 21.56
C ASP A 197 -7.19 -2.90 20.70
N ILE A 198 -8.31 -2.38 21.21
CA ILE A 198 -9.05 -1.31 20.54
C ILE A 198 -8.43 0.03 20.96
N ALA A 199 -7.74 0.68 20.02
CA ALA A 199 -7.12 1.98 20.26
C ALA A 199 -8.16 3.11 20.34
N LEU A 200 -9.20 3.01 19.49
CA LEU A 200 -10.29 3.97 19.39
C LEU A 200 -11.60 3.23 19.08
N GLU A 201 -12.69 3.66 19.70
CA GLU A 201 -14.04 3.18 19.45
C GLU A 201 -14.99 4.38 19.32
N ILE A 202 -15.63 4.50 18.15
CA ILE A 202 -16.45 5.66 17.76
C ILE A 202 -17.91 5.23 17.62
N PRO A 203 -18.85 5.72 18.44
CA PRO A 203 -20.27 5.46 18.25
C PRO A 203 -20.78 5.96 16.89
N VAL A 204 -21.64 5.21 16.22
CA VAL A 204 -22.24 5.60 14.92
C VAL A 204 -22.91 6.98 14.99
N SER A 205 -23.47 7.34 16.14
CA SER A 205 -24.18 8.62 16.32
C SER A 205 -23.32 9.87 16.09
N ILE A 206 -21.98 9.78 16.12
CA ILE A 206 -21.08 10.91 15.85
C ILE A 206 -20.32 10.78 14.53
N ILE A 207 -20.61 9.75 13.72
CA ILE A 207 -20.07 9.63 12.37
C ILE A 207 -20.88 10.55 11.46
N ILE A 208 -20.19 11.34 10.65
CA ILE A 208 -20.82 12.21 9.66
C ILE A 208 -21.02 11.40 8.38
N SER A 209 -22.28 11.04 8.11
CA SER A 209 -22.71 10.26 6.96
C SER A 209 -23.88 10.94 6.25
N GLU A 210 -24.25 10.43 5.08
CA GLU A 210 -25.35 10.93 4.23
C GLU A 210 -26.68 11.06 4.98
N GLU A 211 -26.90 10.25 6.02
CA GLU A 211 -28.13 10.29 6.84
C GLU A 211 -28.35 11.67 7.47
N LEU A 212 -27.29 12.40 7.84
CA LEU A 212 -27.40 13.76 8.37
C LEU A 212 -27.94 14.74 7.32
N VAL A 213 -27.67 14.49 6.04
CA VAL A 213 -28.14 15.36 4.97
C VAL A 213 -29.62 15.09 4.69
N HIS A 214 -30.10 13.85 4.80
CA HIS A 214 -31.52 13.52 4.67
C HIS A 214 -32.41 14.27 5.66
N GLU A 215 -31.87 14.62 6.84
CA GLU A 215 -32.57 15.40 7.86
C GLU A 215 -32.50 16.92 7.62
N SER A 216 -31.72 17.36 6.64
CA SER A 216 -31.48 18.78 6.35
C SER A 216 -32.47 19.38 5.34
N ASP A 217 -32.53 20.72 5.32
CA ASP A 217 -33.30 21.49 4.34
C ASP A 217 -32.75 21.40 2.90
N MET A 218 -31.51 20.88 2.73
CA MET A 218 -30.83 20.77 1.44
C MET A 218 -31.28 19.55 0.63
N PHE A 219 -31.61 18.45 1.31
CA PHE A 219 -31.85 17.16 0.66
C PHE A 219 -33.00 17.17 -0.37
N PRO A 220 -34.18 17.79 -0.11
CA PRO A 220 -35.28 17.84 -1.08
C PRO A 220 -34.96 18.59 -2.38
N ILE A 221 -33.85 19.36 -2.41
CA ILE A 221 -33.34 20.03 -3.60
C ILE A 221 -32.33 19.13 -4.28
N LEU A 222 -31.33 18.65 -3.54
CA LEU A 222 -30.22 17.88 -4.09
C LEU A 222 -30.65 16.52 -4.63
N GLU A 223 -31.64 15.86 -4.03
CA GLU A 223 -32.17 14.57 -4.51
C GLU A 223 -32.79 14.65 -5.92
N LYS A 224 -33.17 15.86 -6.36
CA LYS A 224 -33.81 16.09 -7.68
C LYS A 224 -32.81 16.38 -8.77
N ILE A 225 -31.54 16.63 -8.42
CA ILE A 225 -30.51 16.95 -9.38
C ILE A 225 -29.94 15.62 -9.89
N ASP A 226 -30.16 15.35 -11.17
CA ASP A 226 -29.70 14.12 -11.80
C ASP A 226 -28.16 14.05 -11.78
N GLY A 227 -27.62 12.89 -11.41
CA GLY A 227 -26.17 12.64 -11.38
C GLY A 227 -25.40 13.17 -10.16
N VAL A 228 -26.03 13.82 -9.18
CA VAL A 228 -25.32 14.24 -7.95
C VAL A 228 -25.04 13.03 -7.06
N SER A 229 -23.77 12.79 -6.75
CA SER A 229 -23.37 11.69 -5.86
C SER A 229 -23.61 12.01 -4.39
N SER A 230 -23.73 10.97 -3.56
CA SER A 230 -23.82 11.09 -2.10
C SER A 230 -22.62 11.86 -1.51
N GLU A 231 -21.43 11.69 -2.08
CA GLU A 231 -20.22 12.44 -1.70
C GLU A 231 -20.38 13.94 -1.95
N THR A 232 -20.90 14.34 -3.11
CA THR A 232 -21.13 15.77 -3.43
C THR A 232 -22.18 16.38 -2.51
N ILE A 233 -23.24 15.62 -2.17
CA ILE A 233 -24.26 16.06 -1.21
C ILE A 233 -23.66 16.34 0.17
N LEU A 234 -22.80 15.43 0.64
CA LEU A 234 -22.11 15.56 1.93
C LEU A 234 -21.10 16.71 1.96
N LEU A 235 -20.42 16.93 0.83
CA LEU A 235 -19.52 18.05 0.63
C LEU A 235 -20.29 19.38 0.77
N LEU A 236 -21.40 19.54 0.05
CA LEU A 236 -22.26 20.72 0.13
C LEU A 236 -22.76 20.97 1.55
N TRP A 237 -23.23 19.91 2.21
CA TRP A 237 -23.67 20.00 3.61
C TRP A 237 -22.55 20.48 4.53
N SER A 238 -21.32 19.98 4.33
CA SER A 238 -20.16 20.35 5.14
C SER A 238 -19.78 21.83 4.97
N MET A 239 -19.94 22.39 3.77
CA MET A 239 -19.70 23.80 3.51
C MET A 239 -20.63 24.70 4.34
N LYS A 240 -21.93 24.38 4.40
CA LYS A 240 -22.91 25.11 5.22
C LYS A 240 -22.69 24.87 6.71
N GLU A 241 -22.52 23.61 7.12
CA GLU A 241 -22.49 23.21 8.53
C GLU A 241 -21.26 23.75 9.27
N LYS A 242 -20.13 23.94 8.60
CA LYS A 242 -18.93 24.61 9.15
C LYS A 242 -19.24 25.98 9.76
N HIS A 243 -20.22 26.70 9.24
CA HIS A 243 -20.61 28.03 9.71
C HIS A 243 -21.76 28.00 10.72
N ASN A 244 -22.32 26.83 11.03
CA ASN A 244 -23.41 26.67 11.98
C ASN A 244 -22.89 26.60 13.43
N HIS A 245 -23.02 27.70 14.18
CA HIS A 245 -22.59 27.76 15.59
C HIS A 245 -23.37 26.83 16.54
N HIS A 246 -24.53 26.32 16.10
CA HIS A 246 -25.34 25.37 16.84
C HIS A 246 -25.18 23.93 16.34
N SER A 247 -24.23 23.69 15.41
CA SER A 247 -23.93 22.36 14.92
C SER A 247 -23.56 21.41 16.05
N LYS A 248 -24.10 20.19 16.00
CA LYS A 248 -23.63 19.07 16.82
C LYS A 248 -22.13 18.83 16.65
N PHE A 249 -21.62 19.08 15.45
CA PHE A 249 -20.24 18.84 15.03
C PHE A 249 -19.36 20.09 15.10
N LYS A 250 -19.79 21.13 15.84
CA LYS A 250 -19.04 22.38 15.97
C LYS A 250 -17.57 22.17 16.35
N PHE A 251 -17.30 21.32 17.35
CA PHE A 251 -15.92 21.06 17.79
C PHE A 251 -15.08 20.36 16.72
N TYR A 252 -15.71 19.58 15.84
CA TYR A 252 -15.01 18.95 14.72
C TYR A 252 -14.60 20.00 13.69
N PHE A 253 -15.55 20.83 13.24
CA PHE A 253 -15.26 21.90 12.29
C PHE A 253 -14.30 22.97 12.85
N ASP A 254 -14.38 23.30 14.13
CA ASP A 254 -13.46 24.26 14.78
C ASP A 254 -12.00 23.73 14.82
N ALA A 255 -11.83 22.41 14.95
CA ALA A 255 -10.54 21.73 15.03
C ALA A 255 -9.93 21.38 13.66
N LEU A 256 -10.70 21.43 12.58
CA LEU A 256 -10.20 21.26 11.22
C LEU A 256 -9.25 22.42 10.82
N PRO A 257 -8.33 22.17 9.88
CA PRO A 257 -7.43 23.22 9.43
C PRO A 257 -8.22 24.26 8.60
N GLU A 258 -7.83 25.53 8.71
CA GLU A 258 -8.45 26.59 7.90
C GLU A 258 -8.11 26.44 6.42
N VAL A 259 -6.93 25.90 6.13
CA VAL A 259 -6.41 25.61 4.79
C VAL A 259 -5.79 24.22 4.80
N PHE A 260 -6.08 23.39 3.81
CA PHE A 260 -5.40 22.12 3.61
C PHE A 260 -4.16 22.31 2.74
N ASN A 261 -3.12 21.55 3.06
CA ASN A 261 -1.86 21.61 2.34
C ASN A 261 -1.75 20.46 1.33
N THR A 262 -2.71 20.34 0.40
CA THR A 262 -2.70 19.27 -0.62
C THR A 262 -2.14 19.73 -1.97
N GLY A 263 -1.83 18.78 -2.86
CA GLY A 263 -1.46 19.04 -4.25
C GLY A 263 -2.50 19.88 -5.01
N LEU A 264 -3.79 19.76 -4.66
CA LEU A 264 -4.86 20.57 -5.27
C LEU A 264 -4.67 22.07 -4.97
N SER A 265 -4.07 22.40 -3.83
CA SER A 265 -3.77 23.76 -3.40
C SER A 265 -2.36 24.26 -3.80
N PHE A 266 -1.60 23.50 -4.58
CA PHE A 266 -0.28 23.92 -5.05
C PHE A 266 -0.33 25.23 -5.84
N GLY A 267 0.57 26.15 -5.48
CA GLY A 267 0.79 27.39 -6.20
C GLY A 267 1.59 27.18 -7.49
N VAL A 268 1.67 28.22 -8.31
CA VAL A 268 2.35 28.19 -9.63
C VAL A 268 3.79 27.70 -9.52
N ASN A 269 4.54 28.14 -8.50
CA ASN A 269 5.94 27.74 -8.33
C ASN A 269 6.08 26.25 -7.99
N ALA A 270 5.15 25.68 -7.21
CA ALA A 270 5.16 24.26 -6.88
C ALA A 270 4.80 23.41 -8.11
N ILE A 271 3.82 23.86 -8.90
CA ILE A 271 3.50 23.25 -10.19
C ILE A 271 4.72 23.29 -11.11
N MET A 272 5.40 24.42 -11.26
CA MET A 272 6.62 24.52 -12.06
C MET A 272 7.76 23.60 -11.54
N ALA A 273 7.85 23.39 -10.23
CA ALA A 273 8.84 22.48 -9.66
C ALA A 273 8.60 21.00 -10.04
N LEU A 274 7.37 20.62 -10.38
CA LEU A 274 6.99 19.28 -10.84
C LEU A 274 7.26 19.04 -12.33
N ASP A 275 7.82 20.01 -13.05
CA ASP A 275 8.13 19.85 -14.48
C ASP A 275 8.95 18.58 -14.75
N GLY A 276 8.60 17.87 -15.82
CA GLY A 276 9.16 16.55 -16.16
C GLY A 276 8.60 15.36 -15.38
N THR A 277 7.72 15.57 -14.40
CA THR A 277 7.04 14.47 -13.67
C THR A 277 5.59 14.29 -14.12
N LEU A 278 5.08 13.05 -14.07
CA LEU A 278 3.66 12.77 -14.37
C LEU A 278 2.69 13.45 -13.39
N LEU A 279 3.12 13.68 -12.14
CA LEU A 279 2.30 14.33 -11.11
C LEU A 279 1.87 15.75 -11.50
N LEU A 280 2.67 16.45 -12.31
CA LEU A 280 2.31 17.76 -12.87
C LEU A 280 0.96 17.68 -13.58
N GLU A 281 0.84 16.75 -14.53
CA GLU A 281 -0.36 16.57 -15.36
C GLU A 281 -1.53 16.08 -14.52
N GLU A 282 -1.29 15.14 -13.60
CA GLU A 282 -2.30 14.62 -12.68
C GLU A 282 -2.94 15.74 -11.83
N ILE A 283 -2.14 16.63 -11.24
CA ILE A 283 -2.64 17.74 -10.43
C ILE A 283 -3.40 18.76 -11.29
N VAL A 284 -2.89 19.10 -12.47
CA VAL A 284 -3.55 20.05 -13.36
C VAL A 284 -4.92 19.52 -13.78
N GLN A 285 -5.00 18.26 -14.22
CA GLN A 285 -6.26 17.62 -14.60
C GLN A 285 -7.24 17.54 -13.43
N ALA A 286 -6.77 17.19 -12.22
CA ALA A 286 -7.61 17.15 -11.04
C ALA A 286 -8.20 18.54 -10.71
N LYS A 287 -7.41 19.60 -10.80
CA LYS A 287 -7.86 20.98 -10.55
C LYS A 287 -8.88 21.44 -11.59
N GLU A 288 -8.65 21.14 -12.87
CA GLU A 288 -9.60 21.44 -13.96
C GLU A 288 -10.92 20.69 -13.80
N HIS A 289 -10.85 19.42 -13.39
CA HIS A 289 -12.03 18.61 -13.12
C HIS A 289 -12.88 19.20 -11.98
N LEU A 290 -12.25 19.57 -10.86
CA LEU A 290 -12.94 20.24 -9.75
C LEU A 290 -13.53 21.58 -10.17
N ARG A 291 -12.81 22.36 -10.97
CA ARG A 291 -13.30 23.64 -11.47
C ARG A 291 -14.55 23.47 -12.33
N THR A 292 -14.54 22.47 -13.21
CA THR A 292 -15.68 22.13 -14.06
C THR A 292 -16.89 21.75 -13.21
N GLN A 293 -16.73 20.86 -12.22
CA GLN A 293 -17.82 20.50 -11.30
C GLN A 293 -18.38 21.71 -10.56
N TYR A 294 -17.53 22.62 -10.11
CA TYR A 294 -17.98 23.84 -9.43
C TYR A 294 -18.82 24.73 -10.36
N ASP A 295 -18.32 25.00 -11.56
CA ASP A 295 -18.97 25.91 -12.51
C ASP A 295 -20.31 25.34 -13.03
N GLU A 296 -20.46 24.01 -13.07
CA GLU A 296 -21.71 23.33 -13.46
C GLU A 296 -22.79 23.36 -12.36
N LEU A 297 -22.40 23.22 -11.08
CA LEU A 297 -23.34 22.98 -9.99
C LEU A 297 -23.74 24.25 -9.22
N PHE A 298 -22.75 25.05 -8.82
CA PHE A 298 -22.93 26.07 -7.79
C PHE A 298 -23.67 27.33 -8.28
N PRO A 299 -23.40 27.87 -9.49
CA PRO A 299 -24.14 29.03 -9.99
C PRO A 299 -25.65 28.78 -10.08
N ALA A 300 -26.08 27.59 -10.49
CA ALA A 300 -27.50 27.24 -10.58
C ALA A 300 -28.12 27.11 -9.18
N LEU A 301 -27.49 26.32 -8.29
CA LEU A 301 -27.97 26.13 -6.92
C LEU A 301 -28.15 27.45 -6.15
N CYS A 302 -27.14 28.33 -6.20
CA CYS A 302 -27.18 29.59 -5.48
C CYS A 302 -28.22 30.58 -6.03
N ASN A 303 -28.49 30.55 -7.34
CA ASN A 303 -29.50 31.42 -7.95
C ASN A 303 -30.94 30.92 -7.72
N ASP A 304 -31.15 29.60 -7.82
CA ASP A 304 -32.49 29.01 -7.71
C ASP A 304 -32.94 28.86 -6.25
N HIS A 305 -31.99 28.69 -5.33
CA HIS A 305 -32.25 28.41 -3.91
C HIS A 305 -31.37 29.23 -2.94
N PRO A 306 -31.36 30.58 -3.03
CA PRO A 306 -30.44 31.43 -2.26
C PRO A 306 -30.62 31.35 -0.74
N ASP A 307 -31.81 31.02 -0.25
CA ASP A 307 -32.08 30.86 1.19
C ASP A 307 -31.37 29.64 1.80
N ILE A 308 -31.10 28.61 0.98
CA ILE A 308 -30.50 27.34 1.40
C ILE A 308 -29.02 27.28 0.97
N PHE A 309 -28.71 27.85 -0.20
CA PHE A 309 -27.37 27.93 -0.79
C PHE A 309 -26.90 29.39 -0.93
N PRO A 310 -26.63 30.09 0.19
CA PRO A 310 -26.17 31.47 0.18
C PRO A 310 -24.76 31.60 -0.43
N VAL A 311 -24.59 32.44 -1.46
CA VAL A 311 -23.39 32.55 -2.32
C VAL A 311 -22.08 32.67 -1.54
N GLU A 312 -22.12 33.28 -0.37
CA GLU A 312 -20.98 33.59 0.50
C GLU A 312 -20.38 32.33 1.12
N LEU A 313 -21.20 31.28 1.31
CA LEU A 313 -20.77 29.98 1.84
C LEU A 313 -20.35 29.01 0.72
N TYR A 314 -20.71 29.32 -0.53
CA TYR A 314 -20.62 28.44 -1.68
C TYR A 314 -19.68 28.99 -2.75
N THR A 315 -18.56 29.60 -2.32
CA THR A 315 -17.50 30.09 -3.21
C THR A 315 -16.56 28.96 -3.65
N TRP A 316 -15.73 29.23 -4.66
CA TRP A 316 -14.71 28.30 -5.13
C TRP A 316 -13.76 27.86 -4.01
N GLU A 317 -13.35 28.79 -3.14
CA GLU A 317 -12.43 28.51 -2.04
C GLU A 317 -13.07 27.60 -0.99
N GLN A 318 -14.36 27.80 -0.66
CA GLN A 318 -15.07 26.93 0.26
C GLN A 318 -15.33 25.55 -0.35
N PHE A 319 -15.60 25.49 -1.66
CA PHE A 319 -15.76 24.24 -2.38
C PHE A 319 -14.46 23.42 -2.37
N LEU A 320 -13.34 24.05 -2.76
CA LEU A 320 -12.03 23.40 -2.74
C LEU A 320 -11.66 22.92 -1.34
N TRP A 321 -11.87 23.75 -0.31
CA TRP A 321 -11.65 23.35 1.08
C TRP A 321 -12.48 22.12 1.47
N ALA A 322 -13.74 22.05 1.04
CA ALA A 322 -14.60 20.91 1.33
C ALA A 322 -14.18 19.66 0.54
N CYS A 323 -13.76 19.79 -0.73
CA CYS A 323 -13.14 18.69 -1.47
C CYS A 323 -11.92 18.13 -0.72
N GLU A 324 -10.98 19.00 -0.33
CA GLU A 324 -9.77 18.60 0.37
C GLU A 324 -10.07 17.94 1.73
N LEU A 325 -11.08 18.44 2.47
CA LEU A 325 -11.56 17.78 3.68
C LEU A 325 -12.01 16.34 3.40
N TRP A 326 -12.89 16.15 2.42
CA TRP A 326 -13.45 14.82 2.15
C TRP A 326 -12.43 13.86 1.54
N TYR A 327 -11.49 14.35 0.72
CA TYR A 327 -10.43 13.52 0.15
C TYR A 327 -9.37 13.11 1.18
N SER A 328 -9.02 14.00 2.12
CA SER A 328 -7.98 13.73 3.11
C SER A 328 -8.48 13.08 4.41
N ASN A 329 -9.76 13.25 4.76
CA ASN A 329 -10.34 12.72 6.02
C ASN A 329 -11.49 11.73 5.82
N GLY A 330 -11.94 11.50 4.58
CA GLY A 330 -13.01 10.55 4.27
C GLY A 330 -12.60 9.10 4.54
N MET A 331 -13.47 8.35 5.21
CA MET A 331 -13.28 6.92 5.48
C MET A 331 -14.46 6.12 4.93
N LYS A 332 -14.19 5.00 4.27
CA LYS A 332 -15.23 4.06 3.85
C LYS A 332 -15.70 3.25 5.06
N VAL A 333 -16.98 3.36 5.39
CA VAL A 333 -17.62 2.69 6.53
C VAL A 333 -18.77 1.81 6.05
N MET A 334 -18.72 0.53 6.41
CA MET A 334 -19.76 -0.47 6.21
C MET A 334 -20.65 -0.52 7.44
N PHE A 335 -21.88 -0.05 7.30
CA PHE A 335 -22.89 -0.08 8.36
C PHE A 335 -23.52 -1.46 8.47
N THR A 336 -24.25 -1.71 9.57
CA THR A 336 -24.87 -3.02 9.90
C THR A 336 -25.87 -3.51 8.84
N GLY A 337 -26.43 -2.62 8.02
CA GLY A 337 -27.28 -2.97 6.88
C GLY A 337 -26.54 -3.33 5.58
N GLY A 338 -25.21 -3.45 5.62
CA GLY A 338 -24.37 -3.73 4.45
C GLY A 338 -24.13 -2.52 3.52
N LYS A 339 -24.66 -1.34 3.85
CA LYS A 339 -24.44 -0.10 3.11
C LYS A 339 -23.01 0.39 3.36
N LEU A 340 -22.20 0.46 2.30
CA LEU A 340 -20.86 1.06 2.32
C LEU A 340 -20.98 2.53 1.93
N GLN A 341 -20.48 3.44 2.77
CA GLN A 341 -20.51 4.88 2.52
C GLN A 341 -19.18 5.53 2.89
N THR A 342 -18.81 6.58 2.16
CA THR A 342 -17.74 7.49 2.56
C THR A 342 -18.26 8.42 3.65
N CYS A 343 -17.60 8.47 4.80
CA CYS A 343 -18.00 9.23 5.98
C CYS A 343 -16.84 10.06 6.51
N LEU A 344 -17.12 11.15 7.21
CA LEU A 344 -16.12 11.75 8.12
C LEU A 344 -16.30 11.14 9.50
N VAL A 345 -15.21 10.68 10.09
CA VAL A 345 -15.21 10.05 11.41
C VAL A 345 -14.42 10.98 12.35
N PRO A 346 -15.11 11.86 13.11
CA PRO A 346 -14.44 12.74 14.06
C PRO A 346 -13.50 11.96 15.00
N ILE A 347 -12.39 12.59 15.39
CA ILE A 347 -11.29 12.02 16.19
C ILE A 347 -10.44 10.99 15.44
N ALA A 348 -11.04 10.06 14.68
CA ALA A 348 -10.28 9.11 13.87
C ALA A 348 -9.44 9.82 12.79
N GLY A 349 -9.87 10.99 12.33
CA GLY A 349 -9.10 11.86 11.42
C GLY A 349 -7.76 12.38 11.98
N PHE A 350 -7.42 12.14 13.25
CA PHE A 350 -6.09 12.43 13.80
C PHE A 350 -5.10 11.27 13.66
N LEU A 351 -5.54 10.07 13.27
CA LEU A 351 -4.64 8.95 13.04
C LEU A 351 -3.88 9.18 11.73
N ASN A 352 -2.59 9.50 11.80
CA ASN A 352 -1.77 9.71 10.61
C ASN A 352 -1.44 8.41 9.87
N HIS A 353 -0.96 8.54 8.64
CA HIS A 353 -0.56 7.40 7.82
C HIS A 353 0.87 6.92 8.10
N SER A 354 1.10 5.62 7.90
CA SER A 354 2.41 4.99 7.78
C SER A 354 2.34 3.85 6.77
N VAL A 355 3.45 3.56 6.09
CA VAL A 355 3.60 2.37 5.22
C VAL A 355 3.43 1.06 5.99
N CYS A 356 3.67 1.06 7.31
CA CYS A 356 3.32 -0.04 8.20
C CYS A 356 2.57 0.45 9.45
N PRO A 357 1.26 0.66 9.33
CA PRO A 357 0.46 1.30 10.37
C PRO A 357 0.15 0.33 11.52
N HIS A 358 -0.30 0.92 12.63
CA HIS A 358 -0.76 0.18 13.80
C HIS A 358 -2.15 -0.41 13.58
N VAL A 359 -3.01 0.29 12.83
CA VAL A 359 -4.37 -0.14 12.48
C VAL A 359 -4.45 -0.37 10.97
N LEU A 360 -4.62 -1.63 10.55
CA LEU A 360 -4.86 -2.00 9.15
C LEU A 360 -6.35 -2.21 8.84
N HIS A 361 -7.03 -2.96 9.71
CA HIS A 361 -8.41 -3.38 9.49
C HIS A 361 -9.37 -2.54 10.33
N PHE A 362 -10.17 -1.73 9.65
CA PHE A 362 -11.22 -0.89 10.23
C PHE A 362 -12.29 -0.67 9.17
N GLY A 363 -13.31 0.13 9.47
CA GLY A 363 -14.33 0.50 8.50
C GLY A 363 -15.56 -0.42 8.48
N LYS A 364 -15.72 -1.35 9.42
CA LYS A 364 -16.98 -2.10 9.62
C LYS A 364 -17.56 -1.76 10.99
N VAL A 365 -18.83 -1.35 11.03
CA VAL A 365 -19.54 -1.10 12.28
C VAL A 365 -19.82 -2.44 12.97
N ASP A 366 -19.45 -2.51 14.25
CA ASP A 366 -19.76 -3.61 15.13
C ASP A 366 -21.24 -3.56 15.52
N SER A 367 -22.00 -4.61 15.20
CA SER A 367 -23.45 -4.64 15.43
C SER A 367 -23.84 -4.74 16.90
N ALA A 368 -22.98 -5.31 17.76
CA ALA A 368 -23.27 -5.49 19.17
C ALA A 368 -23.13 -4.18 19.95
N THR A 369 -22.18 -3.35 19.56
CA THR A 369 -21.85 -2.07 20.21
C THR A 369 -22.34 -0.84 19.43
N ASN A 370 -22.78 -1.02 18.17
CA ASN A 370 -23.17 0.04 17.25
C ASN A 370 -22.10 1.14 17.14
N SER A 371 -20.85 0.71 17.03
CA SER A 371 -19.66 1.56 17.01
C SER A 371 -18.67 1.09 15.94
N LEU A 372 -17.85 2.00 15.48
CA LEU A 372 -16.70 1.75 14.62
C LEU A 372 -15.46 1.58 15.48
N LYS A 373 -14.79 0.43 15.36
CA LYS A 373 -13.60 0.08 16.17
C LYS A 373 -12.32 0.15 15.34
N PHE A 374 -11.23 0.54 15.99
CA PHE A 374 -9.89 0.62 15.42
C PHE A 374 -8.96 -0.34 16.19
N PRO A 375 -9.00 -1.65 15.87
CA PRO A 375 -8.16 -2.65 16.51
C PRO A 375 -6.70 -2.56 16.03
N LEU A 376 -5.76 -2.82 16.93
CA LEU A 376 -4.35 -2.86 16.58
C LEU A 376 -3.96 -4.16 15.85
N SER A 377 -3.35 -4.00 14.68
CA SER A 377 -2.70 -5.07 13.92
C SER A 377 -1.28 -5.34 14.39
N ARG A 378 -0.59 -4.34 14.97
CA ARG A 378 0.71 -4.47 15.66
C ARG A 378 0.74 -3.64 16.96
N PRO A 379 1.61 -3.97 17.93
CA PRO A 379 1.71 -3.22 19.18
C PRO A 379 2.05 -1.75 18.98
N CYS A 380 1.59 -0.90 19.89
CA CYS A 380 1.89 0.53 19.95
C CYS A 380 2.31 0.90 21.38
N ASN A 381 3.52 1.41 21.57
CA ASN A 381 4.04 1.68 22.92
C ASN A 381 3.51 3.01 23.46
N ALA A 382 3.47 3.16 24.79
CA ALA A 382 3.11 4.43 25.41
C ALA A 382 4.00 5.59 24.90
N GLY A 383 3.38 6.68 24.45
CA GLY A 383 4.04 7.83 23.85
C GLY A 383 4.41 7.68 22.36
N GLU A 384 4.24 6.50 21.77
CA GLU A 384 4.40 6.29 20.32
C GLU A 384 3.19 6.83 19.56
N GLN A 385 3.42 7.42 18.38
CA GLN A 385 2.33 7.80 17.48
C GLN A 385 1.62 6.57 16.94
N CYS A 386 0.30 6.53 17.14
CA CYS A 386 -0.55 5.48 16.58
C CYS A 386 -0.93 5.86 15.14
N TYR A 387 -0.71 4.93 14.21
CA TYR A 387 -0.88 5.16 12.77
C TYR A 387 -2.00 4.28 12.20
N LEU A 388 -2.66 4.77 11.16
CA LEU A 388 -3.71 4.09 10.40
C LEU A 388 -3.28 3.90 8.93
N SER A 389 -3.73 2.83 8.29
CA SER A 389 -3.63 2.73 6.84
C SER A 389 -4.62 3.66 6.15
N TYR A 390 -4.16 4.66 5.40
CA TYR A 390 -5.03 5.41 4.47
C TYR A 390 -5.38 4.58 3.25
N GLY A 391 -4.46 3.72 2.82
CA GLY A 391 -4.62 2.87 1.65
C GLY A 391 -3.28 2.37 1.15
N LYS A 392 -3.29 1.64 0.03
CA LYS A 392 -2.09 1.22 -0.71
C LYS A 392 -1.80 2.27 -1.79
N PHE A 393 -1.47 3.49 -1.36
CA PHE A 393 -1.38 4.65 -2.26
C PHE A 393 0.06 5.00 -2.62
N SER A 394 0.25 5.42 -3.88
CA SER A 394 1.51 6.01 -4.35
C SER A 394 1.75 7.36 -3.68
N SER A 395 3.01 7.80 -3.66
CA SER A 395 3.39 9.14 -3.23
C SER A 395 2.70 10.23 -4.06
N SER A 396 2.43 9.99 -5.36
CA SER A 396 1.67 10.95 -6.20
C SER A 396 0.25 11.16 -5.68
N HIS A 397 -0.43 10.08 -5.31
CA HIS A 397 -1.76 10.13 -4.70
C HIS A 397 -1.74 10.80 -3.32
N LEU A 398 -0.76 10.45 -2.48
CA LEU A 398 -0.63 11.02 -1.13
C LEU A 398 -0.33 12.53 -1.17
N VAL A 399 0.54 12.98 -2.07
CA VAL A 399 0.78 14.41 -2.29
C VAL A 399 -0.48 15.10 -2.77
N THR A 400 -1.16 14.54 -3.77
CA THR A 400 -2.34 15.16 -4.40
C THR A 400 -3.49 15.35 -3.42
N PHE A 401 -3.85 14.32 -2.65
CA PHE A 401 -5.09 14.31 -1.87
C PHE A 401 -4.89 14.44 -0.36
N TYR A 402 -3.69 14.21 0.15
CA TYR A 402 -3.39 14.28 1.59
C TYR A 402 -2.30 15.28 1.94
N GLY A 403 -1.45 15.68 0.99
CA GLY A 403 -0.49 16.75 1.21
C GLY A 403 0.81 16.35 1.91
N PHE A 404 1.23 15.10 1.79
CA PHE A 404 2.47 14.63 2.40
C PHE A 404 3.12 13.51 1.60
N LEU A 405 4.42 13.28 1.88
CA LEU A 405 5.15 12.10 1.45
C LEU A 405 5.35 11.16 2.64
N PRO A 406 5.11 9.85 2.50
CA PRO A 406 5.30 8.91 3.59
C PRO A 406 6.79 8.81 3.97
N GLN A 407 7.08 8.65 5.25
CA GLN A 407 8.45 8.43 5.71
C GLN A 407 8.96 7.05 5.28
N GLY A 408 10.20 6.99 4.80
CA GLY A 408 10.82 5.77 4.28
C GLY A 408 10.42 5.44 2.84
N ASP A 409 10.79 4.24 2.40
CA ASP A 409 10.48 3.75 1.06
C ASP A 409 9.01 3.34 0.96
N ASN A 410 8.28 3.96 0.04
CA ASN A 410 6.90 3.54 -0.26
C ASN A 410 6.92 2.44 -1.33
N PRO A 411 6.53 1.19 -1.02
CA PRO A 411 6.53 0.10 -1.99
C PRO A 411 5.53 0.32 -3.14
N TYR A 412 4.63 1.29 -2.99
CA TYR A 412 3.62 1.68 -3.98
C TYR A 412 4.09 2.81 -4.91
N ASP A 413 5.34 3.29 -4.78
CA ASP A 413 5.91 4.26 -5.71
C ASP A 413 6.40 3.56 -6.98
N VAL A 414 5.66 3.79 -8.06
CA VAL A 414 5.94 3.26 -9.39
C VAL A 414 5.92 4.36 -10.44
N ILE A 415 6.69 4.19 -11.50
CA ILE A 415 6.64 5.01 -12.70
C ILE A 415 6.03 4.14 -13.81
N PRO A 416 4.79 4.42 -14.25
CA PRO A 416 4.22 3.73 -15.40
C PRO A 416 5.00 4.08 -16.67
N LEU A 417 5.12 3.11 -17.57
CA LEU A 417 5.79 3.27 -18.86
C LEU A 417 4.76 3.12 -19.99
N GLU A 418 4.71 4.11 -20.88
CA GLU A 418 3.99 4.00 -22.14
C GLU A 418 4.90 3.35 -23.18
N LEU A 419 4.66 2.06 -23.46
CA LEU A 419 5.40 1.31 -24.48
C LEU A 419 4.47 1.06 -25.67
N ASP A 420 4.96 1.32 -26.89
CA ASP A 420 4.19 1.07 -28.11
C ASP A 420 3.95 -0.45 -28.28
N ALA A 421 2.67 -0.83 -28.37
CA ALA A 421 2.25 -2.21 -28.58
C ALA A 421 2.63 -2.70 -29.99
N THR A 422 3.91 -3.06 -30.17
CA THR A 422 4.44 -3.60 -31.43
C THR A 422 4.69 -5.11 -31.39
N ILE A 423 4.07 -5.82 -30.44
CA ILE A 423 4.08 -7.29 -30.44
C ILE A 423 2.70 -7.79 -30.83
N THR A 424 2.54 -8.03 -32.13
CA THR A 424 1.49 -8.87 -32.74
C THR A 424 1.25 -10.14 -31.93
N ASP A 425 -0.02 -10.56 -31.88
CA ASP A 425 -0.54 -11.83 -31.37
C ASP A 425 0.34 -13.05 -31.73
N CYS A 426 1.37 -13.34 -30.94
CA CYS A 426 1.92 -14.69 -30.82
C CYS A 426 1.00 -15.45 -29.87
N SER A 427 -0.15 -15.84 -30.42
CA SER A 427 -0.98 -16.89 -29.87
C SER A 427 -0.18 -18.19 -29.87
N GLU A 428 -0.24 -18.91 -28.73
CA GLU A 428 0.42 -20.19 -28.41
C GLU A 428 1.78 -20.09 -27.69
N ASP A 429 1.77 -19.61 -26.44
CA ASP A 429 2.63 -20.18 -25.40
C ASP A 429 1.93 -20.19 -24.02
N ASN A 430 2.03 -21.33 -23.34
CA ASN A 430 1.25 -21.74 -22.15
C ASN A 430 1.55 -20.97 -20.84
N CYS A 431 1.90 -19.68 -20.87
CA CYS A 431 2.11 -18.89 -19.66
C CYS A 431 1.09 -17.75 -19.50
N PRO A 432 -0.08 -17.98 -18.87
CA PRO A 432 -1.08 -16.93 -18.63
C PRO A 432 -0.63 -15.80 -17.68
N MET A 433 0.62 -15.80 -17.20
CA MET A 433 1.19 -14.77 -16.31
C MET A 433 2.06 -13.73 -17.02
N SER A 434 2.33 -13.89 -18.33
CA SER A 434 3.14 -12.95 -19.13
C SER A 434 2.31 -11.88 -19.86
N ASN A 435 0.98 -11.89 -19.73
CA ASN A 435 0.08 -10.95 -20.42
C ASN A 435 -0.06 -9.63 -19.64
N TRP A 436 1.06 -9.01 -19.30
CA TRP A 436 1.05 -7.62 -18.82
C TRP A 436 1.11 -6.69 -20.03
N THR A 437 0.10 -5.85 -20.19
CA THR A 437 0.04 -4.84 -21.26
C THR A 437 0.59 -3.49 -20.81
N ASN A 438 0.49 -3.22 -19.50
CA ASN A 438 0.97 -2.00 -18.88
C ASN A 438 2.25 -2.33 -18.12
N HIS A 439 3.32 -1.64 -18.47
CA HIS A 439 4.60 -1.81 -17.83
C HIS A 439 4.88 -0.65 -16.89
N MET A 440 5.67 -0.95 -15.86
CA MET A 440 6.03 0.00 -14.83
C MET A 440 7.39 -0.36 -14.24
N VAL A 441 8.02 0.61 -13.60
CA VAL A 441 9.27 0.45 -12.85
C VAL A 441 9.13 1.00 -11.44
N ARG A 442 9.97 0.51 -10.53
CA ARG A 442 10.09 1.02 -9.15
C ARG A 442 11.57 1.07 -8.77
N GLY A 443 11.87 1.70 -7.63
CA GLY A 443 13.23 1.75 -7.10
C GLY A 443 13.85 0.35 -7.01
N THR A 444 15.01 0.14 -7.64
CA THR A 444 15.62 -1.19 -7.75
C THR A 444 16.13 -1.72 -6.40
N TRP A 445 16.30 -0.84 -5.41
CA TRP A 445 16.61 -1.20 -4.02
C TRP A 445 15.50 -1.99 -3.32
N LEU A 446 14.29 -2.02 -3.87
CA LEU A 446 13.19 -2.86 -3.40
C LEU A 446 13.22 -4.28 -3.99
N SER A 447 14.17 -4.59 -4.88
CA SER A 447 14.36 -5.94 -5.41
C SER A 447 15.45 -6.68 -4.64
N LYS A 448 15.26 -7.98 -4.41
CA LYS A 448 16.29 -8.86 -3.83
C LYS A 448 17.15 -9.55 -4.89
N ASN A 449 16.65 -9.62 -6.13
CA ASN A 449 17.30 -10.38 -7.18
C ASN A 449 17.99 -9.46 -8.20
N HIS A 450 19.25 -9.16 -7.91
CA HIS A 450 20.16 -8.46 -8.83
C HIS A 450 21.02 -9.42 -9.65
N GLY A 451 20.69 -10.71 -9.64
CA GLY A 451 21.39 -11.73 -10.41
C GLY A 451 21.19 -11.58 -11.91
N MET A 452 21.93 -12.38 -12.67
CA MET A 452 21.80 -12.45 -14.13
C MET A 452 20.34 -12.73 -14.53
N PHE A 453 19.90 -12.11 -15.62
CA PHE A 453 18.53 -12.11 -16.12
C PHE A 453 17.48 -11.37 -15.24
N HIS A 454 17.89 -10.74 -14.13
CA HIS A 454 16.97 -10.02 -13.23
C HIS A 454 17.41 -8.58 -12.98
N TYR A 455 18.68 -8.36 -12.58
CA TYR A 455 19.31 -7.03 -12.43
C TYR A 455 18.59 -6.04 -11.47
N GLY A 456 17.67 -6.54 -10.64
CA GLY A 456 16.80 -5.70 -9.82
C GLY A 456 15.65 -5.05 -10.59
N LEU A 457 15.47 -5.40 -11.86
CA LEU A 457 14.45 -4.86 -12.76
C LEU A 457 13.20 -5.77 -12.80
N PRO A 458 12.05 -5.24 -13.23
CA PRO A 458 10.80 -6.01 -13.21
C PRO A 458 10.83 -7.15 -14.25
N PRO A 459 10.58 -8.40 -13.86
CA PRO A 459 10.64 -9.53 -14.80
C PRO A 459 9.68 -9.38 -16.01
N PRO A 460 8.41 -8.94 -15.84
CA PRO A 460 7.52 -8.75 -16.98
C PRO A 460 8.05 -7.72 -17.99
N LEU A 461 8.71 -6.66 -17.52
CA LEU A 461 9.32 -5.63 -18.37
C LEU A 461 10.50 -6.21 -19.16
N LEU A 462 11.43 -6.90 -18.49
CA LEU A 462 12.55 -7.54 -19.17
C LEU A 462 12.07 -8.54 -20.22
N ASP A 463 11.07 -9.35 -19.89
CA ASP A 463 10.49 -10.32 -20.81
C ASP A 463 9.82 -9.67 -22.02
N HIS A 464 9.23 -8.48 -21.86
CA HIS A 464 8.69 -7.71 -22.97
C HIS A 464 9.80 -7.30 -23.95
N PHE A 465 10.88 -6.70 -23.45
CA PHE A 465 12.01 -6.27 -24.29
C PHE A 465 12.76 -7.46 -24.93
N ARG A 466 12.95 -8.55 -24.20
CA ARG A 466 13.53 -9.80 -24.74
C ARG A 466 12.73 -10.34 -25.92
N ARG A 467 11.39 -10.36 -25.81
CA ARG A 467 10.50 -10.80 -26.91
C ARG A 467 10.53 -9.85 -28.10
N ALA A 468 10.64 -8.55 -27.85
CA ALA A 468 10.76 -7.55 -28.91
C ALA A 468 12.05 -7.74 -29.73
N GLN A 469 13.17 -8.05 -29.06
CA GLN A 469 14.46 -8.30 -29.72
C GLN A 469 14.57 -9.70 -30.35
N SER A 470 13.92 -10.73 -29.77
CA SER A 470 13.94 -12.09 -30.32
C SER A 470 12.60 -12.83 -30.20
N PRO A 471 11.79 -12.88 -31.28
CA PRO A 471 10.52 -13.60 -31.30
C PRO A 471 10.64 -15.13 -31.35
N MET A 472 11.84 -15.69 -31.46
CA MET A 472 12.09 -17.12 -31.68
C MET A 472 12.95 -17.72 -30.55
N PHE A 473 12.62 -18.93 -30.09
CA PHE A 473 13.36 -19.63 -29.03
C PHE A 473 14.83 -19.83 -29.39
N GLN A 474 15.72 -19.32 -28.54
CA GLN A 474 17.16 -19.50 -28.68
C GLN A 474 17.69 -20.61 -27.78
N ASN A 475 18.49 -21.50 -28.38
CA ASN A 475 19.12 -22.61 -27.67
C ASN A 475 20.57 -22.31 -27.23
N ASN A 476 21.18 -21.24 -27.74
CA ASN A 476 22.57 -20.88 -27.44
C ASN A 476 22.65 -19.83 -26.32
N ILE A 477 23.51 -20.07 -25.33
CA ILE A 477 23.73 -19.14 -24.21
C ILE A 477 24.41 -17.84 -24.65
N HIS A 478 25.24 -17.88 -25.70
CA HIS A 478 25.92 -16.70 -26.22
C HIS A 478 24.93 -15.68 -26.79
N GLU A 479 24.01 -16.15 -27.66
CA GLU A 479 22.97 -15.32 -28.27
C GLU A 479 22.04 -14.71 -27.21
N LYS A 480 21.70 -15.48 -26.17
CA LYS A 480 20.92 -14.96 -25.04
C LYS A 480 21.63 -13.82 -24.33
N LEU A 481 22.92 -13.95 -24.07
CA LEU A 481 23.70 -12.91 -23.41
C LEU A 481 23.88 -11.67 -24.30
N GLU A 482 23.99 -11.82 -25.62
CA GLU A 482 24.00 -10.68 -26.55
C GLU A 482 22.69 -9.90 -26.50
N ILE A 483 21.54 -10.58 -26.49
CA ILE A 483 20.23 -9.95 -26.30
C ILE A 483 20.13 -9.26 -24.94
N GLU A 484 20.61 -9.89 -23.85
CA GLU A 484 20.58 -9.22 -22.55
C GLU A 484 21.35 -7.91 -22.56
N LEU A 485 22.48 -7.86 -23.27
CA LEU A 485 23.27 -6.65 -23.41
C LEU A 485 22.50 -5.56 -24.16
N GLU A 486 21.90 -5.90 -25.30
CA GLU A 486 21.06 -5.00 -26.09
C GLU A 486 19.86 -4.48 -25.27
N VAL A 487 19.11 -5.35 -24.58
CA VAL A 487 17.97 -4.96 -23.72
C VAL A 487 18.41 -3.98 -22.63
N LEU A 488 19.52 -4.24 -21.97
CA LEU A 488 20.01 -3.38 -20.89
C LEU A 488 20.53 -2.04 -21.41
N GLU A 489 21.13 -1.99 -22.58
CA GLU A 489 21.56 -0.75 -23.23
C GLU A 489 20.35 0.10 -23.66
N ASP A 490 19.32 -0.51 -24.25
CA ASP A 490 18.07 0.17 -24.64
C ASP A 490 17.36 0.77 -23.42
N LEU A 491 17.19 -0.04 -22.36
CA LEU A 491 16.59 0.42 -21.11
C LEU A 491 17.43 1.55 -20.49
N ARG A 492 18.75 1.38 -20.44
CA ARG A 492 19.64 2.39 -19.88
C ARG A 492 19.52 3.72 -20.62
N SER A 493 19.55 3.71 -21.96
CA SER A 493 19.38 4.91 -22.77
C SER A 493 18.04 5.59 -22.49
N THR A 494 16.96 4.81 -22.45
CA THR A 494 15.60 5.32 -22.18
C THR A 494 15.52 6.02 -20.82
N PHE A 495 16.11 5.44 -19.78
CA PHE A 495 16.07 6.02 -18.43
C PHE A 495 17.09 7.14 -18.22
N GLU A 496 18.19 7.18 -18.98
CA GLU A 496 19.09 8.35 -19.02
C GLU A 496 18.35 9.56 -19.61
N ASP A 497 17.62 9.40 -20.72
CA ASP A 497 16.79 10.47 -21.31
C ASP A 497 15.68 10.95 -20.36
N MET A 498 15.05 10.01 -19.63
CA MET A 498 14.04 10.34 -18.60
C MET A 498 14.67 11.14 -17.45
N LEU A 499 15.88 10.78 -17.02
CA LEU A 499 16.60 11.49 -15.97
C LEU A 499 16.98 12.92 -16.40
N GLU A 500 17.39 13.12 -17.66
CA GLU A 500 17.64 14.44 -18.23
C GLU A 500 16.37 15.31 -18.25
N THR A 501 15.23 14.70 -18.57
CA THR A 501 13.92 15.37 -18.59
C THR A 501 13.48 15.81 -17.19
N LEU A 502 13.75 15.00 -16.16
CA LEU A 502 13.52 15.38 -14.77
C LEU A 502 14.42 16.55 -14.37
N GLY A 503 15.68 16.58 -14.81
CA GLY A 503 16.61 17.66 -14.50
C GLY A 503 17.00 17.74 -13.02
N GLU A 504 17.71 18.81 -12.64
CA GLU A 504 18.24 18.99 -11.28
C GLU A 504 17.25 19.68 -10.34
N THR A 505 17.26 19.25 -9.08
CA THR A 505 16.55 19.88 -7.96
C THR A 505 17.53 20.69 -7.12
N ASN A 506 17.23 21.97 -6.92
CA ASN A 506 17.99 22.85 -6.04
C ASN A 506 17.07 23.32 -4.92
N LEU A 507 17.12 22.65 -3.77
CA LEU A 507 16.38 23.01 -2.57
C LEU A 507 17.04 24.24 -1.92
N ASP A 508 16.32 25.36 -1.91
CA ASP A 508 16.63 26.49 -1.04
C ASP A 508 15.73 26.41 0.21
N ASP A 509 16.34 26.54 1.39
CA ASP A 509 15.66 26.47 2.70
C ASP A 509 14.55 27.54 2.84
N SER A 510 14.61 28.60 2.04
CA SER A 510 13.64 29.71 2.02
C SER A 510 12.33 29.44 1.26
N THR A 511 12.18 28.28 0.63
CA THR A 511 11.01 27.93 -0.21
C THR A 511 9.74 27.62 0.58
N SER A 512 8.57 27.88 -0.04
CA SER A 512 7.25 27.59 0.54
C SER A 512 7.01 26.08 0.68
N TRP A 513 6.05 25.69 1.54
CA TRP A 513 5.80 24.29 1.86
C TRP A 513 5.44 23.44 0.64
N ASP A 514 4.67 24.01 -0.30
CA ASP A 514 4.19 23.35 -1.52
C ASP A 514 5.34 23.11 -2.51
N VAL A 515 6.22 24.10 -2.66
CA VAL A 515 7.45 23.96 -3.48
C VAL A 515 8.37 22.90 -2.89
N LYS A 516 8.54 22.88 -1.56
CA LYS A 516 9.34 21.84 -0.88
C LYS A 516 8.78 20.46 -1.13
N LEU A 517 7.47 20.25 -0.93
CA LEU A 517 6.83 18.97 -1.15
C LEU A 517 6.92 18.51 -2.61
N ALA A 518 6.74 19.43 -3.56
CA ALA A 518 6.91 19.16 -4.99
C ALA A 518 8.34 18.74 -5.33
N MET A 519 9.35 19.44 -4.81
CA MET A 519 10.76 19.10 -5.02
C MET A 519 11.13 17.76 -4.38
N GLU A 520 10.70 17.49 -3.15
CA GLU A 520 10.92 16.20 -2.48
C GLU A 520 10.28 15.03 -3.24
N PHE A 521 9.09 15.23 -3.83
CA PHE A 521 8.47 14.22 -4.69
C PHE A 521 9.32 13.99 -5.95
N LYS A 522 9.77 15.06 -6.60
CA LYS A 522 10.63 14.99 -7.78
C LYS A 522 11.97 14.30 -7.49
N ASP A 523 12.57 14.56 -6.33
CA ASP A 523 13.77 13.87 -5.85
C ASP A 523 13.56 12.36 -5.75
N ARG A 524 12.40 11.91 -5.24
CA ARG A 524 12.06 10.48 -5.22
C ARG A 524 11.98 9.87 -6.61
N GLN A 525 11.39 10.58 -7.57
CA GLN A 525 11.33 10.13 -8.97
C GLN A 525 12.74 10.01 -9.57
N ILE A 526 13.59 11.03 -9.35
CA ILE A 526 15.00 11.02 -9.76
C ILE A 526 15.74 9.82 -9.15
N MET A 527 15.55 9.54 -7.87
CA MET A 527 16.16 8.38 -7.21
C MET A 527 15.72 7.06 -7.85
N ILE A 528 14.42 6.88 -8.12
CA ILE A 528 13.91 5.68 -8.80
C ILE A 528 14.59 5.50 -10.15
N VAL A 529 14.55 6.53 -11.01
CA VAL A 529 15.13 6.48 -12.36
C VAL A 529 16.64 6.23 -12.31
N SER A 530 17.35 6.93 -11.44
CA SER A 530 18.80 6.76 -11.25
C SER A 530 19.18 5.34 -10.80
N SER A 531 18.37 4.73 -9.93
CA SER A 531 18.59 3.34 -9.51
C SER A 531 18.45 2.34 -10.66
N ILE A 532 17.53 2.60 -11.60
CA ILE A 532 17.32 1.79 -12.78
C ILE A 532 18.50 1.91 -13.75
N VAL A 533 18.96 3.13 -14.04
CA VAL A 533 20.16 3.39 -14.86
C VAL A 533 21.37 2.65 -14.27
N THR A 534 21.56 2.73 -12.95
CA THR A 534 22.64 2.06 -12.23
C THR A 534 22.53 0.54 -12.30
N SER A 535 21.31 0.00 -12.16
CA SER A 535 21.02 -1.43 -12.33
C SER A 535 21.33 -1.90 -13.75
N CYS A 536 20.90 -1.17 -14.78
CA CYS A 536 21.19 -1.51 -16.17
C CYS A 536 22.69 -1.50 -16.44
N TYR A 537 23.42 -0.45 -16.00
CA TYR A 537 24.87 -0.37 -16.15
C TYR A 537 25.59 -1.55 -15.48
N SER A 538 25.20 -1.88 -14.25
CA SER A 538 25.78 -3.02 -13.50
C SER A 538 25.45 -4.35 -14.18
N GLY A 539 24.23 -4.47 -14.72
CA GLY A 539 23.80 -5.61 -15.53
C GLY A 539 24.65 -5.79 -16.80
N CYS A 540 24.89 -4.72 -17.56
CA CYS A 540 25.75 -4.76 -18.76
C CYS A 540 27.14 -5.30 -18.38
N LYS A 541 27.74 -4.81 -17.29
CA LYS A 541 29.05 -5.28 -16.82
C LYS A 541 29.05 -6.76 -16.42
N LEU A 542 27.96 -7.24 -15.81
CA LEU A 542 27.80 -8.65 -15.47
C LEU A 542 27.72 -9.52 -16.74
N VAL A 543 26.92 -9.09 -17.73
CA VAL A 543 26.74 -9.81 -19.00
C VAL A 543 28.02 -9.81 -19.83
N GLU A 544 28.73 -8.68 -19.94
CA GLU A 544 30.05 -8.58 -20.59
C GLU A 544 31.06 -9.57 -19.97
N TYR A 545 31.08 -9.66 -18.65
CA TYR A 545 31.94 -10.59 -17.93
C TYR A 545 31.60 -12.04 -18.30
N GLU A 546 30.34 -12.43 -18.26
CA GLU A 546 29.90 -13.80 -18.61
C GLU A 546 30.14 -14.14 -20.08
N LEU A 547 29.91 -13.20 -21.01
CA LEU A 547 30.27 -13.34 -22.42
C LEU A 547 31.77 -13.64 -22.58
N SER A 548 32.63 -12.92 -21.84
CA SER A 548 34.07 -13.17 -21.87
C SER A 548 34.43 -14.59 -21.39
N GLN A 549 33.73 -15.12 -20.38
CA GLN A 549 33.93 -16.48 -19.88
C GLN A 549 33.47 -17.54 -20.90
N VAL A 550 32.34 -17.32 -21.58
CA VAL A 550 31.84 -18.22 -22.62
C VAL A 550 32.83 -18.30 -23.79
N VAL A 551 33.36 -17.16 -24.24
CA VAL A 551 34.38 -17.11 -25.32
C VAL A 551 35.66 -17.83 -24.90
N ILE A 552 36.13 -17.62 -23.66
CA ILE A 552 37.29 -18.33 -23.11
C ILE A 552 37.06 -19.84 -23.11
N ASN A 553 35.91 -20.30 -22.61
CA ASN A 553 35.58 -21.73 -22.53
C ASN A 553 35.48 -22.38 -23.92
N LEU A 554 34.94 -21.68 -24.92
CA LEU A 554 34.92 -22.12 -26.32
C LEU A 554 36.33 -22.17 -26.94
N SER A 555 37.23 -21.30 -26.50
CA SER A 555 38.63 -21.24 -26.95
C SER A 555 39.50 -22.37 -26.36
N PHE A 556 39.15 -22.88 -25.17
CA PHE A 556 39.89 -23.94 -24.46
C PHE A 556 39.31 -25.35 -24.66
N SER A 557 38.14 -25.50 -25.29
CA SER A 557 37.62 -26.79 -25.75
C SER A 557 38.33 -27.27 -27.03
N ASP A 558 39.50 -27.90 -26.85
CA ASP A 558 40.23 -28.62 -27.89
C ASP A 558 39.46 -29.92 -28.29
N PRO A 559 39.48 -30.41 -29.56
CA PRO A 559 38.58 -31.46 -30.05
C PRO A 559 38.81 -32.88 -29.49
N ASN A 560 39.74 -33.07 -28.55
CA ASN A 560 40.10 -34.40 -28.06
C ASN A 560 40.13 -34.45 -26.53
N GLY A 561 39.00 -34.83 -25.93
CA GLY A 561 39.00 -35.60 -24.68
C GLY A 561 38.14 -35.06 -23.53
N GLY A 562 36.97 -35.68 -23.36
CA GLY A 562 36.51 -36.21 -22.07
C GLY A 562 36.26 -35.26 -20.89
N GLY A 563 35.02 -34.76 -20.83
CA GLY A 563 34.17 -34.68 -19.63
C GLY A 563 34.69 -33.99 -18.37
N LEU A 564 33.99 -32.93 -17.95
CA LEU A 564 33.69 -32.66 -16.54
C LEU A 564 32.47 -31.74 -16.44
N SER A 565 31.37 -32.30 -15.97
CA SER A 565 30.26 -31.55 -15.38
C SER A 565 30.63 -31.15 -13.96
N SER A 566 29.94 -30.12 -13.45
CA SER A 566 29.93 -29.62 -12.06
C SER A 566 31.11 -28.76 -11.59
N SER A 567 31.01 -27.45 -11.82
CA SER A 567 31.70 -26.46 -10.97
C SER A 567 31.03 -25.07 -10.96
N LEU A 568 29.70 -25.00 -11.14
CA LEU A 568 28.98 -23.72 -11.17
C LEU A 568 28.38 -23.30 -9.81
N SER A 569 28.32 -24.18 -8.80
CA SER A 569 27.64 -23.88 -7.53
C SER A 569 28.54 -23.43 -6.38
N VAL A 570 29.87 -23.52 -6.49
CA VAL A 570 30.79 -23.32 -5.33
C VAL A 570 31.58 -22.00 -5.41
N LEU A 571 31.63 -21.34 -6.57
CA LEU A 571 32.41 -20.10 -6.74
C LEU A 571 31.58 -18.80 -6.60
N GLN A 572 30.25 -18.86 -6.75
CA GLN A 572 29.38 -17.68 -6.67
C GLN A 572 29.20 -17.13 -5.24
N GLU A 573 29.17 -17.97 -4.20
CA GLU A 573 29.04 -17.48 -2.81
C GLU A 573 30.35 -16.92 -2.22
N ALA A 574 31.51 -17.39 -2.69
CA ALA A 574 32.80 -17.03 -2.09
C ALA A 574 33.36 -15.67 -2.58
N GLN A 575 32.90 -15.16 -3.73
CA GLN A 575 33.39 -13.90 -4.30
C GLN A 575 32.51 -12.68 -3.98
N TRP A 576 31.21 -12.88 -3.72
CA TRP A 576 30.30 -11.80 -3.30
C TRP A 576 30.69 -11.19 -1.93
N MET A 577 31.12 -12.01 -0.97
CA MET A 577 31.61 -11.55 0.34
C MET A 577 32.87 -10.68 0.27
N LYS A 578 33.63 -10.72 -0.82
CA LYS A 578 34.88 -9.97 -0.96
C LYS A 578 34.68 -8.56 -1.54
N TYR A 579 33.56 -8.31 -2.22
CA TYR A 579 33.29 -7.02 -2.87
C TYR A 579 32.51 -6.05 -1.97
N ILE A 580 31.70 -6.57 -1.03
CA ILE A 580 31.00 -5.74 -0.04
C ILE A 580 31.94 -5.21 1.06
N GLY A 581 33.04 -5.90 1.36
CA GLY A 581 33.98 -5.49 2.41
C GLY A 581 34.86 -4.27 2.09
N SER A 582 34.67 -3.61 0.95
CA SER A 582 35.46 -2.44 0.52
C SER A 582 34.63 -1.23 0.08
N LEU A 583 33.32 -1.22 0.36
CA LEU A 583 32.48 -0.03 0.44
C LEU A 583 32.18 0.23 1.92
#